data_AF-A0A519SYH4-F1
#
_entry.id   AF-A0A519SYH4-F1
#
_cell.length_a   1.000
_cell.length_b   1.000
_cell.length_c   1.000
_cell.angle_alpha   90.00
_cell.angle_beta   90.00
_cell.angle_gamma   90.00
#
_symmetry.space_group_name_H-M   'P 1'
#
loop_
_entity.id
_entity.type
_entity.pdbx_description
1 polymer ?
#
loop_
_entity_poly.entity_id
_entity_poly.type
_entity_poly.pdbx_seq_one_letter_code
_entity_poly.pdbx_strand_id
1 'polypeptide(L)'
;MLLFTNTLPRRAVALVSAAFMLVACSKKDDATPTSAATTYATTWTADGTNYTANNSTAQVNNSMLSIIAQQATSSSNSYSVSIVVPAAAGTYTLSSASPNSIAGYTKTVSGTTTSYGAGSAYGGSGTVTVTTYSATEVIGTFSLNLLNATTGGTAGNGATITNGKFAIKR
;
A
#
# COMPACT_ATOMS: atom_id res chain seq x y z
N MET A 1 -71.52 -10.69 -27.08
CA MET A 1 -71.36 -11.34 -28.41
C MET A 1 -69.95 -11.03 -28.89
N LEU A 2 -69.14 -12.10 -29.01
CA LEU A 2 -67.90 -12.32 -29.80
C LEU A 2 -67.32 -11.11 -30.58
N LEU A 3 -66.00 -10.84 -30.62
CA LEU A 3 -64.91 -11.72 -31.07
C LEU A 3 -63.51 -11.24 -30.59
N PHE A 4 -62.61 -12.22 -30.44
CA PHE A 4 -61.13 -12.12 -30.39
C PHE A 4 -60.50 -11.76 -31.75
N THR A 5 -59.33 -11.08 -31.76
CA THR A 5 -58.12 -11.36 -32.61
C THR A 5 -56.93 -10.54 -32.07
N ASN A 6 -55.84 -11.12 -31.55
CA ASN A 6 -54.64 -11.73 -32.17
C ASN A 6 -53.80 -10.80 -33.08
N THR A 7 -52.58 -10.42 -32.66
CA THR A 7 -51.27 -10.86 -33.23
C THR A 7 -50.10 -10.02 -32.71
N LEU A 8 -49.08 -10.69 -32.17
CA LEU A 8 -47.79 -10.13 -31.76
C LEU A 8 -46.81 -10.07 -32.95
N PRO A 9 -46.03 -9.00 -33.14
CA PRO A 9 -44.82 -9.07 -33.94
C PRO A 9 -43.60 -9.40 -33.05
N ARG A 10 -43.06 -10.61 -33.27
CA ARG A 10 -41.71 -11.00 -32.87
C ARG A 10 -40.69 -10.13 -33.62
N ARG A 11 -39.76 -9.49 -32.91
CA ARG A 11 -38.48 -9.05 -33.49
C ARG A 11 -37.34 -9.54 -32.61
N ALA A 12 -36.57 -10.46 -33.19
CA ALA A 12 -35.33 -11.00 -32.66
C ALA A 12 -34.32 -9.86 -32.48
N VAL A 13 -33.83 -9.69 -31.25
CA VAL A 13 -32.66 -8.85 -30.98
C VAL A 13 -31.45 -9.76 -30.98
N ALA A 14 -30.54 -9.47 -31.91
CA ALA A 14 -29.35 -10.24 -32.20
C ALA A 14 -28.37 -10.24 -31.02
N LEU A 15 -27.87 -11.44 -30.71
CA LEU A 15 -26.65 -11.68 -29.96
C LEU A 15 -25.47 -11.01 -30.70
N VAL A 16 -24.92 -9.94 -30.12
CA VAL A 16 -23.62 -9.41 -30.51
C VAL A 16 -22.63 -9.78 -29.41
N SER A 17 -21.83 -10.79 -29.74
CA SER A 17 -20.65 -11.25 -29.04
C SER A 17 -19.69 -10.09 -28.77
N ALA A 18 -19.64 -9.63 -27.52
CA ALA A 18 -18.61 -8.72 -27.04
C ALA A 18 -17.40 -9.54 -26.58
N ALA A 19 -16.31 -9.30 -27.29
CA ALA A 19 -14.98 -9.87 -27.15
C ALA A 19 -14.52 -10.15 -25.72
N PHE A 20 -13.97 -11.35 -25.53
CA PHE A 20 -13.11 -11.72 -24.42
C PHE A 20 -11.91 -10.76 -24.34
N MET A 21 -11.99 -9.74 -23.49
CA MET A 21 -10.78 -9.07 -23.02
C MET A 21 -10.06 -10.01 -22.07
N LEU A 22 -9.14 -10.80 -22.62
CA LEU A 22 -8.05 -11.43 -21.89
C LEU A 22 -7.20 -10.31 -21.26
N VAL A 23 -7.61 -9.86 -20.08
CA VAL A 23 -6.71 -9.11 -19.20
C VAL A 23 -5.59 -10.07 -18.86
N ALA A 24 -4.46 -9.90 -19.55
CA ALA A 24 -3.19 -10.44 -19.17
C ALA A 24 -2.86 -9.88 -17.77
N CYS A 25 -3.30 -10.58 -16.73
CA CYS A 25 -2.73 -10.50 -15.41
C CYS A 25 -1.27 -10.94 -15.55
N SER A 26 -0.41 -9.99 -15.91
CA SER A 26 1.01 -10.11 -15.70
C SER A 26 1.16 -10.37 -14.22
N LYS A 27 1.49 -11.63 -13.87
CA LYS A 27 1.93 -12.03 -12.53
C LYS A 27 3.02 -11.04 -12.15
N LYS A 28 2.69 -10.03 -11.37
CA LYS A 28 3.71 -9.28 -10.63
C LYS A 28 4.28 -10.27 -9.64
N ASP A 29 5.59 -10.45 -9.66
CA ASP A 29 6.32 -11.35 -8.77
C ASP A 29 6.07 -10.98 -7.31
N ASP A 30 5.05 -11.62 -6.74
CA ASP A 30 4.68 -11.53 -5.34
C ASP A 30 5.52 -12.51 -4.50
N ALA A 31 6.80 -12.67 -4.88
CA ALA A 31 7.73 -13.46 -4.11
C ALA A 31 7.91 -12.80 -2.74
N THR A 32 7.61 -13.55 -1.69
CA THR A 32 7.96 -13.17 -0.32
C THR A 32 9.48 -13.03 -0.22
N PRO A 33 10.00 -11.95 0.38
CA PRO A 33 11.44 -11.80 0.54
C PRO A 33 11.99 -12.95 1.38
N THR A 34 12.95 -13.69 0.84
CA THR A 34 13.66 -14.77 1.54
C THR A 34 14.73 -14.21 2.47
N SER A 35 14.99 -14.91 3.58
CA SER A 35 15.87 -14.49 4.69
C SER A 35 17.38 -14.45 4.35
N ALA A 36 17.74 -14.33 3.07
CA ALA A 36 19.09 -14.11 2.58
C ALA A 36 19.05 -13.00 1.52
N ALA A 37 18.55 -11.82 1.91
CA ALA A 37 18.53 -10.68 1.02
C ALA A 37 19.98 -10.28 0.67
N THR A 38 20.43 -10.64 -0.53
CA THR A 38 21.73 -10.19 -1.06
C THR A 38 21.72 -8.69 -1.37
N THR A 39 20.53 -8.09 -1.42
CA THR A 39 20.30 -6.67 -1.66
C THR A 39 19.35 -6.11 -0.60
N TYR A 40 19.87 -5.23 0.26
CA TYR A 40 19.06 -4.46 1.19
C TYR A 40 18.38 -3.30 0.44
N ALA A 41 17.05 -3.33 0.35
CA ALA A 41 16.26 -2.30 -0.31
C ALA A 41 14.85 -2.24 0.32
N THR A 42 14.24 -1.06 0.21
CA THR A 42 12.81 -0.88 0.48
C THR A 42 12.12 -0.43 -0.80
N THR A 43 11.04 -1.12 -1.16
CA THR A 43 10.23 -0.83 -2.34
C THR A 43 8.76 -0.79 -1.97
N TRP A 44 7.98 -0.01 -2.71
CA TRP A 44 6.53 0.04 -2.54
C TRP A 44 5.83 0.56 -3.79
N THR A 45 4.54 0.27 -3.95
CA THR A 45 3.69 0.85 -4.99
C THR A 45 2.69 1.80 -4.33
N ALA A 46 2.77 3.11 -4.61
CA ALA A 46 1.76 4.07 -4.17
C ALA A 46 0.97 4.60 -5.38
N ASP A 47 -0.36 4.52 -5.32
CA ASP A 47 -1.28 4.99 -6.36
C ASP A 47 -0.90 4.47 -7.78
N GLY A 48 -0.47 3.21 -7.85
CA GLY A 48 -0.05 2.54 -9.09
C GLY A 48 1.38 2.85 -9.55
N THR A 49 2.10 3.76 -8.89
CA THR A 49 3.50 4.07 -9.20
C THR A 49 4.44 3.28 -8.29
N ASN A 50 5.47 2.65 -8.86
CA ASN A 50 6.49 1.92 -8.11
C ASN A 50 7.61 2.85 -7.65
N TYR A 51 8.01 2.70 -6.40
CA TYR A 51 9.05 3.45 -5.74
C TYR A 51 10.11 2.49 -5.18
N THR A 52 11.36 2.91 -5.27
CA THR A 52 12.51 2.23 -4.66
C THR A 52 13.27 3.27 -3.87
N ALA A 53 13.43 3.04 -2.57
CA ALA A 53 14.14 3.98 -1.71
C ALA A 53 15.62 4.13 -2.12
N ASN A 54 16.12 5.36 -2.07
CA ASN A 54 17.55 5.65 -2.11
C ASN A 54 18.21 5.40 -0.75
N ASN A 55 17.46 5.56 0.33
CA ASN A 55 17.88 5.34 1.71
C ASN A 55 16.79 4.62 2.50
N SER A 56 17.19 3.68 3.35
CA SER A 56 16.28 3.04 4.30
C SER A 56 16.99 2.81 5.62
N THR A 57 16.33 3.13 6.71
CA THR A 57 16.85 2.95 8.06
C THR A 57 15.83 2.21 8.91
N ALA A 58 16.34 1.37 9.81
CA ALA A 58 15.56 0.68 10.81
C ALA A 58 16.19 0.98 12.18
N GLN A 59 15.42 1.57 13.08
CA GLN A 59 15.88 1.96 14.42
C GLN A 59 14.91 1.41 15.47
N VAL A 60 15.43 1.12 16.67
CA VAL A 60 14.58 0.68 17.78
C VAL A 60 14.67 1.68 18.91
N ASN A 61 13.51 2.12 19.39
CA ASN A 61 13.35 3.03 20.50
C ASN A 61 12.16 2.56 21.35
N ASN A 62 12.33 2.42 22.66
CA ASN A 62 11.26 2.02 23.59
C ASN A 62 10.47 0.78 23.14
N SER A 63 11.18 -0.29 22.71
CA SER A 63 10.59 -1.53 22.20
C SER A 63 9.75 -1.39 20.91
N MET A 64 9.87 -0.24 20.23
CA MET A 64 9.24 0.03 18.94
C MET A 64 10.29 0.04 17.84
N LEU A 65 10.03 -0.68 16.76
CA LEU A 65 10.79 -0.63 15.52
C LEU A 65 10.24 0.49 14.65
N SER A 66 11.09 1.46 14.33
CA SER A 66 10.84 2.53 13.38
C SER A 66 11.59 2.25 12.09
N ILE A 67 10.87 2.18 10.97
CA ILE A 67 11.42 2.05 9.62
C ILE A 67 11.13 3.35 8.88
N ILE A 68 12.15 3.94 8.28
CA ILE A 68 12.02 5.10 7.39
C ILE A 68 12.67 4.75 6.07
N ALA A 69 11.93 4.92 4.98
CA ALA A 69 12.42 4.73 3.63
C ALA A 69 12.07 5.94 2.78
N GLN A 70 13.02 6.47 2.02
CA GLN A 70 12.80 7.64 1.18
C GLN A 70 13.39 7.44 -0.22
N GLN A 71 12.63 7.89 -1.21
CA GLN A 71 13.09 8.07 -2.59
C GLN A 71 13.06 9.57 -2.90
N ALA A 72 14.22 10.13 -3.21
CA ALA A 72 14.34 11.49 -3.73
C ALA A 72 14.63 11.41 -5.23
N THR A 73 13.77 11.98 -6.06
CA THR A 73 13.98 12.03 -7.53
C THR A 73 14.55 13.37 -7.99
N SER A 74 14.35 14.43 -7.21
CA SER A 74 14.99 15.73 -7.37
C SER A 74 14.99 16.49 -6.02
N SER A 75 15.52 17.71 -5.99
CA SER A 75 15.44 18.59 -4.81
C SER A 75 14.01 19.01 -4.44
N SER A 76 13.06 18.88 -5.37
CA SER A 76 11.66 19.30 -5.21
C SER A 76 10.66 18.15 -5.24
N ASN A 77 11.14 16.92 -5.46
CA ASN A 77 10.31 15.72 -5.53
C ASN A 77 10.87 14.60 -4.66
N SER A 78 10.09 14.18 -3.67
CA SER A 78 10.46 13.10 -2.77
C SER A 78 9.25 12.33 -2.27
N TYR A 79 9.45 11.05 -2.01
CA TYR A 79 8.44 10.11 -1.54
C TYR A 79 9.02 9.35 -0.37
N SER A 80 8.30 9.26 0.74
CA SER A 80 8.79 8.56 1.93
C SER A 80 7.70 7.77 2.61
N VAL A 81 8.07 6.59 3.09
CA VAL A 81 7.25 5.74 3.97
C VAL A 81 7.90 5.72 5.35
N SER A 82 7.09 5.89 6.38
CA SER A 82 7.46 5.67 7.77
C SER A 82 6.56 4.59 8.37
N ILE A 83 7.12 3.66 9.13
CA ILE A 83 6.39 2.58 9.79
C ILE A 83 6.91 2.48 11.22
N VAL A 84 6.00 2.41 12.18
CA VAL A 84 6.31 2.15 13.58
C VAL A 84 5.46 0.98 14.06
N VAL A 85 6.12 -0.09 14.49
CA VAL A 85 5.49 -1.34 14.99
C VAL A 85 6.29 -1.88 16.17
N PRO A 86 5.74 -2.81 17.00
CA PRO A 86 6.53 -3.48 18.02
C PRO A 86 7.82 -4.09 17.46
N ALA A 87 8.92 -4.00 18.20
CA ALA A 87 10.24 -4.47 17.80
C ALA A 87 10.39 -5.99 17.95
N ALA A 88 9.61 -6.73 17.16
CA ALA A 88 9.63 -8.18 17.08
C ALA A 88 9.25 -8.66 15.68
N ALA A 89 9.44 -9.95 15.40
CA ALA A 89 8.82 -10.58 14.24
C ALA A 89 7.32 -10.78 14.51
N GLY A 90 6.49 -10.62 13.48
CA GLY A 90 5.04 -10.75 13.59
C GLY A 90 4.27 -9.95 12.54
N THR A 91 2.95 -10.11 12.52
CA THR A 91 2.04 -9.31 11.70
C THR A 91 1.30 -8.31 12.58
N TYR A 92 1.37 -7.04 12.19
CA TYR A 92 0.80 -5.91 12.90
C TYR A 92 -0.29 -5.29 12.05
N THR A 93 -1.52 -5.31 12.55
CA THR A 93 -2.64 -4.60 11.93
C THR A 93 -2.62 -3.15 12.36
N LEU A 94 -2.64 -2.24 11.39
CA LEU A 94 -2.79 -0.81 11.60
C LEU A 94 -4.29 -0.50 11.52
N SER A 95 -4.81 0.11 12.58
CA SER A 95 -6.19 0.56 12.68
C SER A 95 -6.29 1.63 13.75
N SER A 96 -7.42 2.33 13.81
CA SER A 96 -7.72 3.26 14.91
C SER A 96 -7.70 2.58 16.30
N ALA A 97 -7.91 1.26 16.36
CA ALA A 97 -7.87 0.46 17.59
C ALA A 97 -6.48 -0.08 17.95
N SER A 98 -5.46 0.15 17.12
CA SER A 98 -4.09 -0.34 17.33
C SER A 98 -3.19 0.79 17.85
N PRO A 99 -3.07 1.01 19.18
CA PRO A 99 -2.39 2.20 19.72
C PRO A 99 -0.88 2.23 19.40
N ASN A 100 -0.28 1.05 19.22
CA ASN A 100 1.17 0.89 19.09
C ASN A 100 1.62 0.66 17.64
N SER A 101 0.77 0.87 16.63
CA SER A 101 1.15 0.63 15.24
C SER A 101 0.64 1.73 14.35
N ILE A 102 1.56 2.47 13.76
CA ILE A 102 1.28 3.59 12.87
C ILE A 102 2.15 3.50 11.63
N ALA A 103 1.65 4.06 10.53
CA ALA A 103 2.43 4.25 9.32
C ALA A 103 2.08 5.59 8.70
N GLY A 104 3.05 6.15 7.99
CA GLY A 104 2.92 7.38 7.26
C GLY A 104 3.44 7.25 5.84
N TYR A 105 2.88 8.05 4.95
CA TYR A 105 3.42 8.30 3.62
C TYR A 105 3.46 9.80 3.40
N THR A 106 4.61 10.31 2.99
CA THR A 106 4.74 11.72 2.62
C THR A 106 5.20 11.81 1.18
N LYS A 107 4.50 12.61 0.39
CA LYS A 107 4.77 12.90 -1.01
C LYS A 107 4.97 14.39 -1.17
N THR A 108 6.15 14.77 -1.65
CA THR A 108 6.48 16.13 -2.07
C THR A 108 6.56 16.14 -3.59
N VAL A 109 5.73 16.96 -4.24
CA VAL A 109 5.74 17.14 -5.70
C VAL A 109 5.80 18.63 -6.01
N SER A 110 6.81 19.03 -6.78
CA SER A 110 7.06 20.43 -7.12
C SER A 110 7.12 21.34 -5.89
N GLY A 111 7.70 20.84 -4.79
CA GLY A 111 7.81 21.55 -3.51
C GLY A 111 6.57 21.51 -2.61
N THR A 112 5.41 21.06 -3.11
CA THR A 112 4.20 20.90 -2.30
C THR A 112 4.19 19.55 -1.61
N THR A 113 4.06 19.54 -0.28
CA THR A 113 4.08 18.33 0.54
C THR A 113 2.68 17.93 1.00
N THR A 114 2.34 16.67 0.79
CA THR A 114 1.12 16.04 1.30
C THR A 114 1.50 14.84 2.17
N SER A 115 0.87 14.72 3.33
CA SER A 115 1.12 13.61 4.25
C SER A 115 -0.15 12.79 4.46
N TYR A 116 0.04 11.49 4.54
CA TYR A 116 -0.99 10.49 4.75
C TYR A 116 -0.61 9.59 5.92
N GLY A 117 -1.59 9.03 6.62
CA GLY A 117 -1.34 8.17 7.78
C GLY A 117 -2.33 7.03 7.96
N ALA A 118 -1.89 6.00 8.66
CA ALA A 118 -2.68 4.89 9.17
C ALA A 118 -2.34 4.58 10.62
N GLY A 119 -3.27 3.92 11.31
CA GLY A 119 -3.18 3.59 12.74
C GLY A 119 -3.98 4.54 13.63
N SER A 120 -3.75 4.43 14.94
CA SER A 120 -4.49 5.12 16.00
C SER A 120 -4.61 6.64 15.82
N ALA A 121 -3.55 7.28 15.32
CA ALA A 121 -3.49 8.74 15.18
C ALA A 121 -4.17 9.28 13.91
N TYR A 122 -4.39 8.44 12.89
CA TYR A 122 -4.74 8.93 11.55
C TYR A 122 -5.99 8.26 10.94
N GLY A 123 -6.48 7.17 11.54
CA GLY A 123 -7.70 6.47 11.11
C GLY A 123 -7.55 5.57 9.87
N GLY A 124 -6.45 5.71 9.11
CA GLY A 124 -6.12 4.76 8.03
C GLY A 124 -5.83 3.35 8.56
N SER A 125 -5.82 2.38 7.66
CA SER A 125 -5.67 0.96 7.97
C SER A 125 -4.53 0.30 7.21
N GLY A 126 -4.15 -0.91 7.60
CA GLY A 126 -3.16 -1.68 6.85
C GLY A 126 -2.58 -2.84 7.65
N THR A 127 -1.58 -3.47 7.06
CA THR A 127 -0.83 -4.56 7.68
C THR A 127 0.65 -4.36 7.43
N VAL A 128 1.45 -4.58 8.46
CA VAL A 128 2.91 -4.67 8.38
C VAL A 128 3.29 -6.05 8.90
N THR A 129 4.01 -6.83 8.09
CA THR A 129 4.54 -8.13 8.51
C THR A 129 6.05 -8.03 8.59
N VAL A 130 6.59 -8.23 9.79
CA VAL A 130 8.03 -8.38 10.02
C VAL A 130 8.33 -9.87 10.04
N THR A 131 8.96 -10.38 8.99
CA THR A 131 9.32 -11.80 8.86
C THR A 131 10.64 -12.10 9.57
N THR A 132 11.61 -11.20 9.45
CA THR A 132 12.91 -11.30 10.14
C THR A 132 13.10 -10.05 10.99
N TYR A 133 13.37 -10.25 12.28
CA TYR A 133 13.81 -9.20 13.20
C TYR A 133 15.00 -9.72 13.99
N SER A 134 16.19 -9.23 13.67
CA SER A 134 17.44 -9.65 14.32
C SER A 134 18.28 -8.43 14.71
N ALA A 135 19.47 -8.69 15.25
CA ALA A 135 20.47 -7.66 15.52
C ALA A 135 21.06 -7.05 14.24
N THR A 136 21.03 -7.77 13.11
CA THR A 136 21.71 -7.38 11.87
C THR A 136 20.77 -6.90 10.79
N GLU A 137 19.50 -7.31 10.82
CA GLU A 137 18.56 -6.97 9.77
C GLU A 137 17.10 -7.01 10.21
N VAL A 138 16.28 -6.29 9.44
CA VAL A 138 14.82 -6.39 9.46
C VAL A 138 14.33 -6.66 8.04
N ILE A 139 13.51 -7.69 7.89
CA ILE A 139 12.90 -8.06 6.62
C ILE A 139 11.38 -8.17 6.82
N GLY A 140 10.62 -7.74 5.83
CA GLY A 140 9.18 -7.83 5.89
C GLY A 140 8.45 -7.18 4.73
N THR A 141 7.14 -7.08 4.88
CA THR A 141 6.22 -6.53 3.89
C THR A 141 5.20 -5.60 4.52
N PHE A 142 4.56 -4.75 3.71
CA PHE A 142 3.48 -3.89 4.16
C PHE A 142 2.47 -3.58 3.05
N SER A 143 1.23 -3.32 3.46
CA SER A 143 0.13 -2.88 2.62
C SER A 143 -0.74 -1.92 3.42
N LEU A 144 -1.00 -0.72 2.90
CA LEU A 144 -1.56 0.40 3.65
C LEU A 144 -2.68 1.09 2.87
N ASN A 145 -3.75 1.44 3.57
CA ASN A 145 -4.80 2.34 3.13
C ASN A 145 -4.76 3.58 4.02
N LEU A 146 -4.12 4.63 3.52
CA LEU A 146 -3.79 5.81 4.29
C LEU A 146 -4.85 6.89 4.07
N LEU A 147 -5.13 7.67 5.12
CA LEU A 147 -5.99 8.86 5.04
C LEU A 147 -5.12 10.12 4.99
N ASN A 148 -5.58 11.16 4.30
CA ASN A 148 -4.84 12.43 4.18
C ASN A 148 -4.78 13.13 5.54
N ALA A 149 -3.60 13.15 6.15
CA ALA A 149 -3.37 13.77 7.45
C ALA A 149 -3.40 15.30 7.35
N THR A 150 -3.03 15.87 6.20
CA THR A 150 -3.03 17.32 5.95
C THR A 150 -4.45 17.90 5.93
N THR A 151 -5.45 17.13 5.51
CA THR A 151 -6.86 17.56 5.46
C THR A 151 -7.72 16.98 6.59
N GLY A 152 -7.12 16.45 7.66
CA GLY A 152 -7.87 15.91 8.81
C GLY A 152 -8.55 14.55 8.59
N GLY A 153 -8.07 13.75 7.63
CA GLY A 153 -8.45 12.34 7.50
C GLY A 153 -9.78 12.07 6.77
N THR A 154 -10.33 13.03 6.02
CA THR A 154 -11.60 12.82 5.31
C THR A 154 -11.52 11.64 4.32
N ALA A 155 -12.48 10.73 4.42
CA ALA A 155 -12.63 9.59 3.51
C ALA A 155 -12.72 10.07 2.05
N GLY A 156 -11.93 9.46 1.14
CA GLY A 156 -11.91 9.78 -0.29
C GLY A 156 -10.65 10.51 -0.79
N ASN A 157 -9.86 11.11 0.11
CA ASN A 157 -8.58 11.77 -0.24
C ASN A 157 -7.36 10.94 0.17
N GLY A 158 -7.50 9.62 0.30
CA GLY A 158 -6.44 8.73 0.78
C GLY A 158 -5.32 8.45 -0.21
N ALA A 159 -4.33 7.68 0.24
CA ALA A 159 -3.33 7.05 -0.61
C ALA A 159 -3.30 5.55 -0.33
N THR A 160 -3.15 4.74 -1.37
CA THR A 160 -3.05 3.28 -1.19
C THR A 160 -1.64 2.84 -1.52
N ILE A 161 -1.01 2.15 -0.56
CA ILE A 161 0.29 1.52 -0.75
C ILE A 161 0.12 0.00 -0.80
N THR A 162 0.60 -0.60 -1.87
CA THR A 162 0.62 -2.06 -2.08
C THR A 162 2.03 -2.54 -2.38
N ASN A 163 2.24 -3.86 -2.34
CA ASN A 163 3.51 -4.50 -2.65
C ASN A 163 4.71 -3.91 -1.88
N GLY A 164 4.48 -3.40 -0.67
CA GLY A 164 5.53 -2.85 0.17
C GLY A 164 6.44 -3.98 0.66
N LYS A 165 7.75 -3.84 0.45
CA LYS A 165 8.77 -4.78 0.92
C LYS A 165 9.91 -3.98 1.53
N PHE A 166 10.43 -4.43 2.67
CA PHE A 166 11.66 -3.88 3.25
C PHE A 166 12.62 -5.02 3.57
N ALA A 167 13.88 -4.81 3.24
CA ALA A 167 15.02 -5.56 3.74
C ALA A 167 16.09 -4.52 4.11
N ILE A 168 16.32 -4.32 5.40
CA ILE A 168 17.14 -3.23 5.93
C ILE A 168 18.17 -3.79 6.89
N LYS A 169 19.44 -3.38 6.73
CA LYS A 169 20.50 -3.67 7.69
C LYS A 169 20.33 -2.76 8.92
N ARG A 170 20.44 -3.33 10.12
CA ARG A 170 20.36 -2.61 11.39
C ARG A 170 21.72 -2.19 11.92
#